data_AF-A0A1Y4FEE1-F1
#
_entry.id   AF-A0A1Y4FEE1-F1
#
_cell.length_a   1.000
_cell.length_b   1.000
_cell.length_c   1.000
_cell.angle_alpha   90.00
_cell.angle_beta   90.00
_cell.angle_gamma   90.00
#
_symmetry.space_group_name_H-M   'P 1'
#
loop_
_entity.id
_entity.type
_entity.pdbx_description
1 polymer ?
#
loop_
_entity_poly.entity_id
_entity_poly.type
_entity_poly.pdbx_seq_one_letter_code
_entity_poly.pdbx_strand_id
1 'polypeptide(L)'
;MIGEKEPGRSGESGSGSEWSQLLKAIGIFITITAGAGIGFVCSLDLTRRAEGLKQLLRLGTILKGEIEYRHATLPEAMAQAAAKLKDPYKRFAEDISGEMKEYPGILLTEIFEKSMKKHLEQSRLDKEDRQNLCELGGRLGYLDRQMQIQNLEWFCRETQQELRDLQAAMPARKKVYQSLGIMGGLFLAVLIL
;
A
#
# COMPACT_ATOMS: atom_id res chain seq x y z
N MET A 1 81.41 -27.40 -17.25
CA MET A 1 80.72 -27.84 -16.01
C MET A 1 79.78 -26.71 -15.62
N ILE A 2 78.51 -26.81 -16.03
CA ILE A 2 77.37 -27.27 -15.21
C ILE A 2 77.07 -26.28 -14.08
N GLY A 3 75.89 -25.67 -14.14
CA GLY A 3 75.36 -24.80 -13.09
C GLY A 3 74.12 -24.04 -13.54
N GLU A 4 73.16 -24.75 -14.12
CA GLU A 4 71.80 -24.27 -14.40
C GLU A 4 71.11 -23.89 -13.07
N LYS A 5 70.51 -22.71 -13.01
CA LYS A 5 69.58 -22.37 -11.91
C LYS A 5 68.39 -21.63 -12.51
N GLU A 6 67.35 -22.40 -12.80
CA GLU A 6 66.03 -21.89 -13.17
C GLU A 6 65.45 -20.98 -12.08
N PRO A 7 64.59 -20.00 -12.44
CA PRO A 7 63.93 -19.13 -11.49
C PRO A 7 62.79 -19.88 -10.80
N GLY A 8 62.84 -19.93 -9.46
CA GLY A 8 61.76 -20.42 -8.62
C GLY A 8 60.49 -19.61 -8.81
N ARG A 9 59.52 -20.21 -9.51
CA ARG A 9 58.14 -19.75 -9.63
C ARG A 9 57.39 -20.19 -8.36
N SER A 10 57.43 -19.35 -7.32
CA SER A 10 56.68 -19.60 -6.08
C SER A 10 56.16 -18.28 -5.53
N GLY A 11 54.91 -17.94 -5.85
CA GLY A 11 54.30 -16.72 -5.31
C GLY A 11 52.92 -16.29 -5.80
N GLU A 12 52.24 -17.02 -6.70
CA GLU A 12 50.93 -16.55 -7.24
C GLU A 12 49.71 -17.37 -6.81
N SER A 13 49.88 -18.50 -6.09
CA SER A 13 48.76 -19.39 -5.75
C SER A 13 47.92 -18.94 -4.53
N GLY A 14 48.41 -18.00 -3.72
CA GLY A 14 47.71 -17.54 -2.51
C GLY A 14 46.60 -16.52 -2.79
N SER A 15 46.93 -15.46 -3.55
CA SER A 15 46.04 -14.31 -3.74
C SER A 15 44.73 -14.67 -4.45
N GLY A 16 44.77 -15.52 -5.48
CA GLY A 16 43.56 -15.92 -6.23
C GLY A 16 42.52 -16.67 -5.39
N SER A 17 42.96 -17.42 -4.37
CA SER A 17 42.05 -18.15 -3.48
C SER A 17 41.30 -17.21 -2.54
N GLU A 18 41.97 -16.19 -1.98
CA GLU A 18 41.39 -15.20 -1.08
C GLU A 18 40.34 -14.33 -1.79
N TRP A 19 40.61 -13.89 -3.03
CA TRP A 19 39.64 -13.16 -3.84
C TRP A 19 38.38 -13.99 -4.14
N SER A 20 38.53 -15.29 -4.41
CA SER A 20 37.38 -16.17 -4.67
C SER A 20 36.49 -16.35 -3.44
N GLN A 21 37.08 -16.47 -2.24
CA GLN A 21 36.35 -16.62 -0.98
C GLN A 21 35.65 -15.32 -0.58
N LEU A 22 36.30 -14.17 -0.79
CA LEU A 22 35.71 -12.86 -0.57
C LEU A 22 34.50 -12.61 -1.48
N LEU A 23 34.60 -12.97 -2.77
CA LEU A 23 33.49 -12.82 -3.71
C LEU A 23 32.28 -13.70 -3.34
N LYS A 24 32.53 -14.94 -2.90
CA LYS A 24 31.47 -15.84 -2.39
C LYS A 24 30.79 -15.27 -1.15
N ALA A 25 31.57 -14.76 -0.19
CA ALA A 25 31.03 -14.16 1.03
C ALA A 25 30.17 -12.92 0.75
N ILE A 26 30.61 -12.05 -0.16
CA ILE A 26 29.85 -10.87 -0.59
C ILE A 26 28.54 -11.27 -1.29
N GLY A 27 28.58 -12.28 -2.17
CA GLY A 27 27.38 -12.79 -2.86
C GLY A 27 26.34 -13.33 -1.89
N ILE A 28 26.76 -14.13 -0.90
CA ILE A 28 25.87 -14.64 0.16
C ILE A 28 25.25 -13.48 0.96
N PHE A 29 26.07 -12.51 1.36
CA PHE A 29 25.60 -11.36 2.14
C PHE A 29 24.55 -10.53 1.38
N ILE A 30 24.79 -10.26 0.08
CA ILE A 30 23.84 -9.52 -0.76
C ILE A 30 22.52 -10.30 -0.88
N THR A 31 22.58 -11.61 -1.07
CA THR A 31 21.40 -12.45 -1.28
C THR A 31 20.51 -12.52 -0.04
N ILE A 32 21.11 -12.68 1.14
CA ILE A 32 20.38 -12.67 2.42
C ILE A 32 19.75 -11.30 2.67
N THR A 33 20.50 -10.22 2.44
CA THR A 33 20.01 -8.85 2.67
C THR A 33 18.89 -8.48 1.70
N ALA A 34 18.98 -8.91 0.43
CA ALA A 34 17.93 -8.73 -0.56
C ALA A 34 16.64 -9.50 -0.19
N GLY A 35 16.77 -10.77 0.25
CA GLY A 35 15.64 -11.58 0.71
C GLY A 35 14.93 -10.97 1.93
N ALA A 36 15.70 -10.53 2.93
CA ALA A 36 15.16 -9.82 4.09
C ALA A 36 14.48 -8.49 3.71
N GLY A 37 15.07 -7.74 2.77
CA GLY A 37 14.51 -6.50 2.23
C GLY A 37 13.14 -6.70 1.57
N ILE A 38 12.98 -7.75 0.75
CA ILE A 38 11.71 -8.09 0.11
C ILE A 38 10.64 -8.43 1.16
N GLY A 39 10.98 -9.23 2.17
CA GLY A 39 10.08 -9.56 3.28
C GLY A 39 9.63 -8.31 4.07
N PHE A 40 10.52 -7.34 4.23
CA PHE A 40 10.20 -6.05 4.85
C PHE A 40 9.28 -5.19 3.96
N VAL A 41 9.55 -5.08 2.67
CA VAL A 41 8.70 -4.32 1.73
C VAL A 41 7.27 -4.86 1.69
N CYS A 42 7.10 -6.19 1.64
CA CYS A 42 5.78 -6.82 1.68
C CYS A 42 5.01 -6.47 2.97
N SER A 43 5.73 -6.35 4.09
CA SER A 43 5.16 -5.95 5.38
C SER A 43 4.70 -4.48 5.42
N LEU A 44 5.34 -3.61 4.62
CA LEU A 44 4.96 -2.20 4.48
C LEU A 44 3.67 -2.04 3.70
N ASP A 45 3.40 -2.88 2.71
CA ASP A 45 2.17 -2.79 1.92
C ASP A 45 0.92 -3.05 2.76
N LEU A 46 0.97 -3.98 3.73
CA LEU A 46 -0.11 -4.14 4.72
C LEU A 46 -0.33 -2.87 5.55
N THR A 47 0.76 -2.19 5.90
CA THR A 47 0.70 -0.96 6.71
C THR A 47 0.12 0.19 5.90
N ARG A 48 0.48 0.28 4.60
CA ARG A 48 -0.08 1.25 3.66
C ARG A 48 -1.56 1.01 3.38
N ARG A 49 -1.99 -0.25 3.23
CA ARG A 49 -3.42 -0.60 3.08
C ARG A 49 -4.21 -0.17 4.32
N ALA A 50 -3.71 -0.46 5.52
CA ALA A 50 -4.34 -0.05 6.77
C ALA A 50 -4.45 1.48 6.89
N GLU A 51 -3.42 2.23 6.48
CA GLU A 51 -3.50 3.69 6.44
C GLU A 51 -4.53 4.17 5.42
N GLY A 52 -4.66 3.50 4.28
CA GLY A 52 -5.68 3.79 3.28
C GLY A 52 -7.10 3.62 3.83
N LEU A 53 -7.38 2.49 4.49
CA LEU A 53 -8.65 2.23 5.16
C LEU A 53 -8.97 3.29 6.23
N LYS A 54 -7.97 3.76 6.99
CA LYS A 54 -8.17 4.87 7.94
C LYS A 54 -8.57 6.17 7.25
N GLN A 55 -7.99 6.49 6.09
CA GLN A 55 -8.36 7.68 5.33
C GLN A 55 -9.79 7.55 4.78
N LEU A 56 -10.21 6.36 4.32
CA LEU A 56 -11.59 6.09 3.91
C LEU A 56 -12.58 6.21 5.07
N LEU A 57 -12.27 5.63 6.24
CA LEU A 57 -13.08 5.76 7.44
C LEU A 57 -13.22 7.23 7.86
N ARG A 58 -12.13 8.01 7.75
CA ARG A 58 -12.13 9.44 8.03
C ARG A 58 -12.98 10.22 7.04
N LEU A 59 -12.90 9.90 5.74
CA LEU A 59 -13.76 10.47 4.71
C LEU A 59 -15.24 10.24 5.06
N GLY A 60 -15.63 8.98 5.29
CA GLY A 60 -17.01 8.63 5.64
C GLY A 60 -17.51 9.33 6.92
N THR A 61 -16.66 9.41 7.94
CA THR A 61 -17.00 10.08 9.22
C THR A 61 -17.22 11.58 9.03
N ILE A 62 -16.38 12.25 8.24
CA ILE A 62 -16.53 13.68 7.97
C ILE A 62 -17.79 13.93 7.15
N LEU A 63 -18.00 13.16 6.07
CA LEU A 63 -19.21 13.28 5.26
C LEU A 63 -20.45 13.11 6.12
N LYS A 64 -20.47 12.12 7.00
CA LYS A 64 -21.58 11.88 7.92
C LYS A 64 -21.82 13.10 8.80
N GLY A 65 -20.78 13.62 9.46
CA GLY A 65 -20.94 14.77 10.35
C GLY A 65 -21.38 16.06 9.66
N GLU A 66 -20.85 16.33 8.46
CA GLU A 66 -21.24 17.50 7.66
C GLU A 66 -22.70 17.36 7.16
N ILE A 67 -23.09 16.17 6.69
CA ILE A 67 -24.46 15.92 6.23
C ILE A 67 -25.42 15.90 7.41
N GLU A 68 -25.12 15.23 8.53
CA GLU A 68 -26.01 14.99 9.69
C GLU A 68 -26.21 16.23 10.58
N TYR A 69 -25.15 17.01 10.83
CA TYR A 69 -25.24 18.15 11.77
C TYR A 69 -25.23 19.50 11.09
N ARG A 70 -24.57 19.62 9.93
CA ARG A 70 -24.40 20.90 9.23
C ARG A 70 -25.31 21.06 8.02
N HIS A 71 -26.14 20.05 7.73
CA HIS A 71 -27.05 20.04 6.58
C HIS A 71 -26.35 20.37 5.25
N ALA A 72 -25.06 20.08 5.16
CA ALA A 72 -24.26 20.38 3.99
C ALA A 72 -24.72 19.51 2.81
N THR A 73 -24.66 20.06 1.61
CA THR A 73 -24.85 19.28 0.39
C THR A 73 -23.68 18.32 0.20
N LEU A 74 -23.88 17.21 -0.50
CA LEU A 74 -22.82 16.22 -0.72
C LEU A 74 -21.53 16.81 -1.36
N PRO A 75 -21.59 17.72 -2.36
CA PRO A 75 -20.38 18.38 -2.88
C PRO A 75 -19.65 19.23 -1.84
N GLU A 76 -20.37 19.92 -0.95
CA GLU A 76 -19.79 20.72 0.14
C GLU A 76 -19.14 19.82 1.19
N ALA A 77 -19.82 18.74 1.59
CA ALA A 77 -19.28 17.75 2.51
C ALA A 77 -17.99 17.13 1.97
N MET A 78 -17.92 16.83 0.66
CA MET A 78 -16.71 16.35 -0.01
C MET A 78 -15.56 17.38 0.06
N ALA A 79 -15.85 18.66 -0.19
CA ALA A 79 -14.85 19.72 -0.08
C ALA A 79 -14.32 19.86 1.37
N GLN A 80 -15.20 19.76 2.37
CA GLN A 80 -14.81 19.79 3.78
C GLN A 80 -14.01 18.56 4.20
N ALA A 81 -14.34 17.39 3.63
CA ALA A 81 -13.58 16.17 3.84
C ALA A 81 -12.17 16.30 3.25
N ALA A 82 -12.05 16.78 2.01
CA ALA A 82 -10.77 17.02 1.35
C ALA A 82 -9.80 17.85 2.20
N ALA A 83 -10.28 18.93 2.82
CA ALA A 83 -9.47 19.81 3.66
C ALA A 83 -8.83 19.10 4.88
N LYS A 84 -9.41 17.97 5.32
CA LYS A 84 -8.96 17.20 6.50
C LYS A 84 -8.22 15.91 6.13
N LEU A 85 -8.26 15.49 4.87
CA LEU A 85 -7.64 14.25 4.39
C LEU A 85 -6.20 14.49 3.92
N LYS A 86 -5.44 13.40 3.82
CA LYS A 86 -4.08 13.41 3.23
C LYS A 86 -4.14 12.98 1.77
N ASP A 87 -3.16 13.39 0.97
CA ASP A 87 -2.96 12.83 -0.37
C ASP A 87 -2.75 11.31 -0.29
N PRO A 88 -3.28 10.52 -1.25
CA PRO A 88 -4.04 10.95 -2.44
C PRO A 88 -5.56 11.15 -2.20
N TYR A 89 -6.07 10.84 -1.00
CA TYR A 89 -7.50 10.91 -0.66
C TYR A 89 -8.07 12.33 -0.64
N LYS A 90 -7.21 13.32 -0.34
CA LYS A 90 -7.53 14.74 -0.49
C LYS A 90 -7.95 15.05 -1.93
N ARG A 91 -7.06 14.81 -2.90
CA ARG A 91 -7.32 15.06 -4.32
C ARG A 91 -8.54 14.29 -4.83
N PHE A 92 -8.70 13.04 -4.40
CA PHE A 92 -9.87 12.24 -4.70
C PHE A 92 -11.18 12.95 -4.32
N ALA A 93 -11.27 13.48 -3.09
CA ALA A 93 -12.46 14.19 -2.61
C ALA A 93 -12.63 15.58 -3.26
N GLU A 94 -11.54 16.28 -3.57
CA GLU A 94 -11.58 17.56 -4.32
C GLU A 94 -12.13 17.36 -5.74
N ASP A 95 -11.66 16.32 -6.44
CA ASP A 95 -12.07 15.98 -7.80
C ASP A 95 -13.57 15.64 -7.84
N ILE A 96 -14.06 14.83 -6.90
CA ILE A 96 -15.49 14.52 -6.78
C ILE A 96 -16.31 15.79 -6.52
N SER A 97 -15.89 16.64 -5.58
CA SER A 97 -16.58 17.90 -5.27
C SER A 97 -16.66 18.82 -6.49
N GLY A 98 -15.59 18.90 -7.28
CA GLY A 98 -15.53 19.69 -8.51
C GLY A 98 -16.48 19.16 -9.59
N GLU A 99 -16.38 17.88 -9.91
CA GLU A 99 -17.22 17.21 -10.92
C GLU A 99 -18.71 17.34 -10.60
N MET A 100 -19.10 17.17 -9.33
CA MET A 100 -20.49 17.33 -8.91
C MET A 100 -21.02 18.77 -9.04
N LYS A 101 -20.15 19.79 -8.94
CA LYS A 101 -20.53 21.20 -9.09
C LYS A 101 -20.61 21.62 -10.56
N GLU A 102 -19.72 21.09 -11.39
CA GLU A 102 -19.62 21.43 -12.80
C GLU A 102 -20.68 20.70 -13.64
N TYR A 103 -20.99 19.44 -13.31
CA TYR A 103 -21.89 18.59 -14.07
C TYR A 103 -23.03 18.02 -13.20
N PRO A 104 -24.06 18.82 -12.88
CA PRO A 104 -25.23 18.31 -12.16
C PRO A 104 -25.99 17.29 -13.03
N GLY A 105 -26.10 16.06 -12.55
CA GLY A 105 -26.88 14.98 -13.20
C GLY A 105 -26.07 13.77 -13.68
N ILE A 106 -24.74 13.80 -13.62
CA ILE A 106 -23.92 12.60 -13.84
C ILE A 106 -24.10 11.64 -12.66
N LEU A 107 -24.10 10.33 -12.94
CA LEU A 107 -24.16 9.31 -11.91
C LEU A 107 -22.93 9.41 -11.00
N LEU A 108 -23.14 9.49 -9.69
CA LEU A 108 -22.05 9.54 -8.73
C LEU A 108 -21.16 8.31 -8.75
N THR A 109 -21.68 7.16 -9.17
CA THR A 109 -20.87 5.96 -9.41
C THR A 109 -19.78 6.23 -10.45
N GLU A 110 -20.10 6.93 -11.54
CA GLU A 110 -19.15 7.25 -12.61
C GLU A 110 -18.12 8.28 -12.15
N ILE A 111 -18.55 9.31 -11.42
CA ILE A 111 -17.64 10.33 -10.85
C ILE A 111 -16.65 9.67 -9.87
N PHE A 112 -17.14 8.80 -8.98
CA PHE A 112 -16.29 8.07 -8.04
C PHE A 112 -15.34 7.13 -8.78
N GLU A 113 -15.81 6.35 -9.75
CA GLU A 113 -14.97 5.42 -10.50
C GLU A 113 -13.86 6.17 -11.26
N LYS A 114 -14.20 7.28 -11.91
CA LYS A 114 -13.23 8.15 -12.61
C LYS A 114 -12.19 8.72 -11.66
N SER A 115 -12.62 9.30 -10.54
CA SER A 115 -11.72 9.90 -9.54
C SER A 115 -10.85 8.84 -8.85
N MET A 116 -11.40 7.65 -8.56
CA MET A 116 -10.63 6.53 -8.02
C MET A 116 -9.55 6.06 -8.99
N LYS A 117 -9.87 5.90 -10.28
CA LYS A 117 -8.86 5.55 -11.30
C LYS A 117 -7.77 6.63 -11.40
N LYS A 118 -8.14 7.91 -11.32
CA LYS A 118 -7.19 9.02 -11.42
C LYS A 118 -6.27 9.18 -10.20
N HIS A 119 -6.79 8.96 -8.99
CA HIS A 119 -6.08 9.31 -7.76
C HIS A 119 -5.71 8.13 -6.86
N LEU A 120 -6.53 7.07 -6.86
CA LEU A 120 -6.38 5.92 -5.95
C LEU A 120 -5.86 4.66 -6.64
N GLU A 121 -5.55 4.69 -7.94
CA GLU A 121 -5.03 3.52 -8.67
C GLU A 121 -3.75 2.96 -8.05
N GLN A 122 -2.82 3.83 -7.65
CA GLN A 122 -1.56 3.46 -7.00
C GLN A 122 -1.68 3.21 -5.49
N SER A 123 -2.88 3.43 -4.91
CA SER A 123 -3.11 3.14 -3.49
C SER A 123 -3.00 1.63 -3.23
N ARG A 124 -2.62 1.26 -1.99
CA ARG A 124 -2.58 -0.15 -1.55
C ARG A 124 -3.94 -0.69 -1.11
N LEU A 125 -5.02 0.00 -1.46
CA LEU A 125 -6.38 -0.52 -1.34
C LEU A 125 -6.54 -1.72 -2.27
N ASP A 126 -7.16 -2.78 -1.76
CA ASP A 126 -7.46 -3.95 -2.56
C ASP A 126 -8.69 -3.72 -3.45
N LYS A 127 -9.11 -4.78 -4.15
CA LYS A 127 -10.24 -4.69 -5.08
C LYS A 127 -11.56 -4.47 -4.35
N GLU A 128 -11.73 -5.08 -3.19
CA GLU A 128 -12.95 -5.01 -2.37
C GLU A 128 -13.10 -3.61 -1.77
N ASP A 129 -12.01 -3.06 -1.21
CA ASP A 129 -11.92 -1.69 -0.71
C ASP A 129 -12.41 -0.67 -1.76
N ARG A 130 -11.93 -0.82 -3.02
CA ARG A 130 -12.27 0.06 -4.14
C ARG A 130 -13.71 -0.12 -4.59
N GLN A 131 -14.19 -1.36 -4.64
CA GLN A 131 -15.57 -1.66 -5.01
C GLN A 131 -16.54 -1.06 -3.99
N ASN A 132 -16.29 -1.27 -2.69
CA ASN A 132 -17.11 -0.73 -1.61
C ASN A 132 -17.18 0.80 -1.65
N LEU A 133 -16.06 1.47 -1.96
CA LEU A 133 -16.02 2.92 -2.15
C LEU A 133 -16.81 3.38 -3.40
N CYS A 134 -16.76 2.64 -4.50
CA CYS A 134 -17.55 2.92 -5.70
C CYS A 134 -19.05 2.82 -5.43
N GLU A 135 -19.45 1.72 -4.77
CA GLU A 135 -20.83 1.44 -4.40
C GLU A 135 -21.36 2.46 -3.38
N LEU A 136 -20.50 2.99 -2.51
CA LEU A 136 -20.84 4.12 -1.65
C LEU A 136 -21.24 5.34 -2.49
N GLY A 137 -20.50 5.67 -3.55
CA GLY A 137 -20.85 6.78 -4.44
C GLY A 137 -22.26 6.67 -5.01
N GLY A 138 -22.66 5.49 -5.47
CA GLY A 138 -24.04 5.23 -5.93
C GLY A 138 -25.06 5.35 -4.81
N ARG A 139 -24.76 4.80 -3.64
CA ARG A 139 -25.58 4.88 -2.42
C ARG A 139 -25.71 6.30 -1.84
N LEU A 140 -24.82 7.22 -2.20
CA LEU A 140 -24.89 8.62 -1.79
C LEU A 140 -25.72 9.49 -2.76
N GLY A 141 -26.04 8.98 -3.95
CA GLY A 141 -26.83 9.70 -4.96
C GLY A 141 -28.32 9.78 -4.69
N TYR A 142 -28.82 9.14 -3.64
CA TYR A 142 -30.22 9.25 -3.24
C TYR A 142 -30.53 10.64 -2.69
N LEU A 143 -31.73 11.16 -2.96
CA LEU A 143 -32.17 12.48 -2.46
C LEU A 143 -32.40 12.48 -0.94
N ASP A 144 -32.70 11.32 -0.35
CA ASP A 144 -33.01 11.20 1.07
C ASP A 144 -31.74 11.24 1.93
N ARG A 145 -31.60 12.32 2.70
CA ARG A 145 -30.53 12.55 3.66
C ARG A 145 -30.43 11.43 4.70
N GLN A 146 -31.56 10.92 5.20
CA GLN A 146 -31.54 9.87 6.22
C GLN A 146 -30.93 8.59 5.65
N MET A 147 -31.25 8.25 4.39
CA MET A 147 -30.63 7.12 3.69
C MET A 147 -29.14 7.37 3.43
N GLN A 148 -28.73 8.59 3.04
CA GLN A 148 -27.31 8.93 2.90
C GLN A 148 -26.54 8.73 4.21
N ILE A 149 -27.10 9.18 5.34
CA ILE A 149 -26.49 9.00 6.67
C ILE A 149 -26.39 7.52 7.02
N GLN A 150 -27.46 6.74 6.85
CA GLN A 150 -27.43 5.30 7.09
C GLN A 150 -26.35 4.61 6.24
N ASN A 151 -26.28 4.92 4.94
CA ASN A 151 -25.27 4.36 4.05
C ASN A 151 -23.84 4.72 4.48
N LEU A 152 -23.61 5.94 4.95
CA LEU A 152 -22.32 6.35 5.52
C LEU A 152 -21.99 5.61 6.81
N GLU A 153 -22.99 5.36 7.66
CA GLU A 153 -22.77 4.57 8.88
C GLU A 153 -22.43 3.11 8.58
N TRP A 154 -23.13 2.50 7.63
CA TRP A 154 -22.82 1.15 7.16
C TRP A 154 -21.39 1.09 6.62
N PHE A 155 -21.03 2.01 5.73
CA PHE A 155 -19.68 2.10 5.19
C PHE A 155 -18.62 2.30 6.27
N CYS A 156 -18.85 3.20 7.24
CA CYS A 156 -17.92 3.41 8.34
C CYS A 156 -17.76 2.16 9.21
N ARG A 157 -18.86 1.47 9.54
CA ARG A 157 -18.82 0.24 10.35
C ARG A 157 -18.05 -0.87 9.65
N GLU A 158 -18.33 -1.10 8.38
CA GLU A 158 -17.67 -2.09 7.54
C GLU A 158 -16.16 -1.80 7.39
N THR A 159 -15.81 -0.57 6.99
CA THR A 159 -14.40 -0.13 6.87
C THR A 159 -13.66 -0.25 8.20
N GLN A 160 -14.32 0.07 9.32
CA GLN A 160 -13.71 -0.05 10.65
C GLN A 160 -13.52 -1.51 11.05
N GLN A 161 -14.45 -2.40 10.70
CA GLN A 161 -14.30 -3.82 10.94
C GLN A 161 -13.14 -4.39 10.13
N GLU A 162 -13.07 -4.09 8.85
CA GLU A 162 -11.99 -4.54 7.97
C GLU A 162 -10.61 -4.02 8.43
N LEU A 163 -10.55 -2.76 8.87
CA LEU A 163 -9.33 -2.21 9.47
C LEU A 163 -8.91 -2.97 10.74
N ARG A 164 -9.85 -3.35 11.61
CA ARG A 164 -9.56 -4.14 12.82
C ARG A 164 -9.05 -5.53 12.46
N ASP A 165 -9.70 -6.20 11.51
CA ASP A 165 -9.33 -7.55 11.08
C ASP A 165 -7.94 -7.54 10.42
N LEU A 166 -7.66 -6.54 9.58
CA LEU A 166 -6.34 -6.33 9.00
C LEU A 166 -5.29 -6.10 10.08
N GLN A 167 -5.55 -5.21 11.05
CA GLN A 167 -4.62 -4.92 12.15
C GLN A 167 -4.36 -6.14 13.05
N ALA A 168 -5.38 -6.95 13.32
CA ALA A 168 -5.23 -8.20 14.08
C ALA A 168 -4.38 -9.24 13.32
N ALA A 169 -4.55 -9.32 11.99
CA ALA A 169 -3.79 -10.24 11.14
C ALA A 169 -2.36 -9.75 10.81
N MET A 170 -2.10 -8.44 10.88
CA MET A 170 -0.79 -7.84 10.56
C MET A 170 0.40 -8.49 11.27
N PRO A 171 0.45 -8.69 12.60
CA PRO A 171 1.63 -9.26 13.26
C PRO A 171 1.96 -10.67 12.76
N ALA A 172 0.94 -11.51 12.53
CA ALA A 172 1.13 -12.85 11.97
C ALA A 172 1.63 -12.79 10.52
N ARG A 173 0.99 -11.98 9.67
CA ARG A 173 1.37 -11.84 8.25
C ARG A 173 2.77 -11.24 8.09
N LYS A 174 3.12 -10.22 8.88
CA LYS A 174 4.47 -9.63 8.86
C LYS A 174 5.55 -10.66 9.20
N LYS A 175 5.33 -11.49 10.23
CA LYS A 175 6.25 -12.56 10.59
C LYS A 175 6.45 -13.56 9.46
N VAL A 176 5.36 -13.97 8.79
CA VAL A 176 5.42 -14.90 7.65
C VAL A 176 6.19 -14.30 6.48
N TYR A 177 5.94 -13.04 6.09
CA TYR A 177 6.68 -12.40 5.00
C TYR A 177 8.17 -12.23 5.31
N GLN A 178 8.49 -11.86 6.55
CA GLN A 178 9.88 -11.69 6.98
C GLN A 178 10.60 -13.04 7.03
N SER A 179 9.98 -14.09 7.57
CA SER A 179 10.59 -15.42 7.61
C SER A 179 10.77 -16.01 6.22
N LEU A 180 9.80 -15.83 5.32
CA LEU A 180 9.89 -16.30 3.94
C LEU A 180 11.01 -15.59 3.17
N GLY A 181 11.20 -14.28 3.41
CA GLY A 181 12.31 -13.51 2.83
C GLY A 181 13.68 -14.00 3.29
N ILE A 182 13.83 -14.28 4.58
CA ILE A 182 15.07 -14.83 5.14
C ILE A 182 15.34 -16.24 4.60
N MET A 183 14.32 -17.12 4.59
CA MET A 183 14.45 -18.49 4.09
C MET A 183 14.75 -18.52 2.59
N GLY A 184 14.12 -17.65 1.79
CA GLY A 184 14.40 -17.52 0.36
C GLY A 184 15.83 -17.00 0.10
N GLY A 185 16.28 -16.02 0.87
CA GLY A 185 17.66 -15.52 0.79
C GLY A 185 18.68 -16.59 1.17
N LEU A 186 18.41 -17.38 2.21
CA LEU A 186 19.26 -18.49 2.64
C LEU A 186 19.28 -19.62 1.59
N PHE A 187 18.13 -19.97 1.01
CA PHE A 187 18.04 -20.97 -0.04
C PHE A 187 18.85 -20.58 -1.28
N LEU A 188 18.74 -19.34 -1.73
CA LEU A 188 19.54 -18.84 -2.85
C LEU A 188 21.03 -18.79 -2.51
N ALA A 189 21.40 -18.42 -1.28
CA ALA A 189 22.79 -18.45 -0.84
C ALA A 189 23.39 -19.86 -0.89
N VAL A 190 22.64 -20.89 -0.51
CA VAL A 190 23.06 -22.30 -0.61
C VAL A 190 23.19 -22.75 -2.07
N LEU A 191 22.31 -22.31 -2.97
CA LEU A 191 22.39 -22.66 -4.40
C LEU A 191 23.58 -22.01 -5.12
N ILE A 192 24.01 -20.82 -4.67
CA ILE A 192 25.11 -20.06 -5.27
C ILE A 192 26.48 -20.56 -4.78
N LEU A 193 26.52 -21.22 -3.61
CA LEU A 193 27.73 -21.70 -2.92
C LEU A 193 28.46 -22.82 -3.69
#